data_AF-A0A3B9H4G9-F1
#
_entry.id   AF-A0A3B9H4G9-F1
#
_cell.length_a   1.000
_cell.length_b   1.000
_cell.length_c   1.000
_cell.angle_alpha   90.00
_cell.angle_beta   90.00
_cell.angle_gamma   90.00
#
_symmetry.space_group_name_H-M   'P 1'
#
loop_
_entity.id
_entity.type
_entity.pdbx_description
1 polymer ?
#
loop_
_entity_poly.entity_id
_entity_poly.type
_entity_poly.pdbx_seq_one_letter_code
_entity_poly.pdbx_strand_id
1 'polypeptide(L)' 'MILYKFEWAPSETIFKIGSFGLHYYSLMFVIAFAVGFYMMKKFYRHEKVSEEYLEPLFIFTIVGT' A
#
# COMPACT_ATOMS: atom_id res chain seq x y z
N MET A 1 -6.38 -37.88 14.39
CA MET A 1 -5.19 -37.05 14.19
C MET A 1 -5.50 -36.07 13.07
N ILE A 2 -6.00 -34.88 13.41
CA ILE A 2 -6.33 -33.83 12.44
C ILE A 2 -5.00 -33.16 12.10
N LEU A 3 -4.34 -33.64 11.04
CA LEU A 3 -3.12 -33.01 10.55
C LEU A 3 -3.47 -31.60 10.07
N TYR A 4 -2.78 -30.60 10.62
CA TYR A 4 -2.73 -29.23 10.12
C TYR A 4 -2.20 -29.23 8.68
N LYS A 5 -3.12 -29.31 7.71
CA LYS A 5 -2.79 -29.14 6.29
C LYS A 5 -2.71 -27.64 6.04
N PHE A 6 -1.49 -27.12 5.90
CA PHE A 6 -1.28 -25.75 5.43
C PHE A 6 -1.79 -25.65 3.98
N GLU A 7 -2.84 -24.86 3.74
CA GLU A 7 -3.22 -24.48 2.39
C GLU A 7 -2.16 -23.53 1.84
N TRP A 8 -1.29 -24.07 0.99
CA TRP A 8 -0.20 -23.32 0.35
C TRP A 8 -0.71 -22.33 -0.73
N ALA A 9 -2.00 -22.42 -1.09
CA ALA A 9 -2.65 -21.55 -2.08
C ALA A 9 -3.88 -20.84 -1.47
N PRO A 10 -3.68 -19.88 -0.54
CA PRO A 10 -4.78 -19.08 -0.03
C PRO A 10 -5.40 -18.22 -1.14
N SER A 11 -6.66 -17.82 -0.96
CA SER A 11 -7.34 -16.91 -1.88
C SER A 11 -6.52 -15.65 -2.11
N GLU A 12 -6.32 -15.27 -3.37
CA GLU A 12 -5.60 -14.03 -3.75
C GLU A 12 -6.41 -12.76 -3.44
N THR A 13 -7.72 -12.91 -3.22
CA THR A 13 -8.63 -11.82 -2.94
C THR A 13 -9.14 -11.86 -1.51
N ILE A 14 -9.20 -10.70 -0.88
CA ILE A 14 -9.75 -10.50 0.47
C ILE A 14 -11.26 -10.73 0.45
N PHE A 15 -11.93 -10.09 -0.51
CA PHE A 15 -13.35 -10.28 -0.78
C PHE A 15 -13.63 -10.03 -2.26
N LYS A 16 -14.75 -10.57 -2.74
CA LYS A 16 -15.24 -10.36 -4.11
C LYS A 16 -16.66 -9.80 -4.05
N ILE A 17 -16.93 -8.78 -4.86
CA ILE A 17 -18.27 -8.24 -5.10
C ILE A 17 -18.55 -8.41 -6.59
N GLY A 18 -19.36 -9.40 -6.96
CA GLY A 18 -19.59 -9.77 -8.35
C GLY A 18 -18.28 -10.17 -9.06
N SER A 19 -17.94 -9.47 -10.14
CA SER A 19 -16.71 -9.68 -10.91
C SER A 19 -15.48 -8.95 -10.35
N PHE A 20 -15.65 -8.07 -9.35
CA PHE A 20 -14.55 -7.30 -8.77
C PHE A 20 -14.00 -8.01 -7.52
N GLY A 21 -12.71 -8.36 -7.54
CA GLY A 21 -12.00 -8.92 -6.39
C GLY A 21 -10.96 -7.95 -5.85
N LEU A 22 -10.98 -7.67 -4.55
CA LEU A 22 -9.91 -6.90 -3.92
C LEU A 22 -8.72 -7.82 -3.64
N HIS A 23 -7.65 -7.69 -4.42
CA HIS A 23 -6.45 -8.50 -4.27
C HIS A 23 -5.59 -8.02 -3.09
N TYR A 24 -4.99 -8.95 -2.35
CA TYR A 24 -4.06 -8.61 -1.26
C TYR A 24 -2.90 -7.75 -1.76
N TYR A 25 -2.32 -8.08 -2.92
CA TYR A 25 -1.22 -7.32 -3.51
C TYR A 25 -1.58 -5.85 -3.77
N SER A 26 -2.76 -5.60 -4.35
CA SER A 26 -3.25 -4.24 -4.59
C SER A 26 -3.43 -3.46 -3.28
N LEU A 27 -3.91 -4.12 -2.23
CA LEU A 27 -4.03 -3.48 -0.92
C LEU A 27 -2.65 -3.17 -0.31
N MET A 28 -1.70 -4.10 -0.39
CA MET A 28 -0.33 -3.89 0.10
C MET A 28 0.35 -2.73 -0.61
N PHE A 29 0.09 -2.54 -1.90
CA PHE A 29 0.59 -1.42 -2.67
C PHE A 29 0.10 -0.07 -2.13
N VAL A 30 -1.20 0.05 -1.86
CA VAL A 30 -1.77 1.27 -1.25
C VAL A 30 -1.20 1.52 0.14
N ILE A 31 -1.05 0.46 0.95
CA ILE A 31 -0.45 0.57 2.30
C ILE A 31 1.01 1.04 2.20
N ALA A 32 1.80 0.49 1.27
CA ALA A 32 3.19 0.89 1.07
C ALA A 32 3.30 2.38 0.73
N PHE A 33 2.46 2.89 -0.17
CA PHE A 33 2.42 4.32 -0.47
C PHE A 33 2.00 5.18 0.72
N ALA A 34 0.99 4.77 1.49
CA ALA A 34 0.55 5.50 2.67
C ALA A 34 1.65 5.59 3.74
N VAL A 35 2.34 4.46 4.00
CA VAL A 35 3.48 4.40 4.93
C VAL A 35 4.64 5.25 4.41
N GLY A 36 4.97 5.12 3.13
CA GLY A 36 6.02 5.91 2.48
C GLY A 36 5.76 7.42 2.58
N PHE A 37 4.53 7.85 2.30
CA PHE A 37 4.13 9.25 2.44
C PHE A 37 4.27 9.75 3.88
N TYR A 38 3.80 8.97 4.86
CA TYR A 38 3.95 9.32 6.27
C TYR A 38 5.42 9.45 6.70
N MET A 39 6.28 8.54 6.23
CA MET A 39 7.72 8.62 6.47
C MET A 39 8.33 9.87 5.84
N MET A 40 8.01 10.17 4.57
CA MET A 40 8.49 11.36 3.88
C MET A 40 8.06 12.65 4.57
N LYS A 41 6.83 12.70 5.09
CA LYS A 41 6.35 13.83 5.90
C LYS A 41 7.22 14.06 7.14
N LYS A 42 7.64 12.98 7.81
CA LYS A 42 8.56 13.07 8.95
C LYS A 42 9.93 13.61 8.54
N PHE A 43 10.47 13.18 7.41
CA PHE A 43 11.74 13.69 6.87
C PHE A 43 11.65 15.18 6.53
N TYR A 44 10.59 15.61 5.84
CA TYR A 44 10.40 17.02 5.46
C TYR A 44 10.39 17.94 6.68
N ARG A 45 9.67 17.54 7.75
CA ARG A 45 9.70 18.28 9.02
C ARG A 45 11.08 18.33 9.67
N HIS A 46 11.85 17.25 9.59
CA HIS A 46 13.19 17.18 10.16
C HIS A 46 14.16 18.11 9.42
N GLU A 47 14.10 18.11 8.09
CA GLU A 47 14.95 18.91 7.20
C GLU A 47 14.47 20.36 7.03
N LYS A 48 13.35 20.74 7.68
CA LYS A 48 12.71 22.07 7.57
C LYS A 48 12.33 22.43 6.12
N VAL A 49 11.96 21.41 5.33
CA VAL A 49 11.41 21.57 3.98
C VAL A 49 9.90 21.76 4.08
N SER A 50 9.35 22.65 3.25
CA SER A 50 7.90 22.89 3.18
C SER A 50 7.16 21.60 2.78
N GLU A 51 6.15 21.20 3.58
CA GLU A 51 5.32 20.03 3.28
C GLU A 51 4.49 20.21 2.00
N GLU A 52 4.35 21.44 1.48
CA GLU A 52 3.61 21.74 0.24
C GLU A 52 4.20 21.04 -1.00
N TYR A 53 5.50 20.76 -0.99
CA TYR A 53 6.17 20.05 -2.10
C TYR A 53 5.97 18.53 -2.03
N LEU A 54 5.56 18.00 -0.88
CA LEU A 54 5.41 16.56 -0.68
C LEU A 54 4.20 16.01 -1.44
N GLU A 55 3.09 16.74 -1.48
CA GLU A 55 1.88 16.34 -2.20
C GLU A 55 2.09 16.17 -3.72
N PRO A 56 2.62 17.17 -4.46
CA PRO A 56 2.87 16.99 -5.89
C PRO A 56 3.89 15.89 -6.15
N LEU A 57 4.96 15.77 -5.35
CA LEU A 57 5.94 14.69 -5.46
C LEU A 57 5.28 13.31 -5.31
N PHE A 58 4.42 13.15 -4.31
CA PHE A 58 3.68 11.91 -4.08
C PHE A 58 2.76 11.56 -5.25
N ILE A 59 2.00 12.52 -5.78
CA ILE A 59 1.12 12.32 -6.93
C ILE A 59 1.94 11.90 -8.17
N PHE A 60 3.02 12.61 -8.49
CA PHE A 60 3.87 12.25 -9.62
C PHE A 60 4.49 10.85 -9.47
N THR A 61 4.83 10.44 -8.25
CA THR A 61 5.37 9.10 -7.98
C THR A 61 4.32 8.01 -8.20
N ILE A 62 3.08 8.22 -7.74
CA ILE A 62 1.98 7.27 -7.97
C ILE A 62 1.63 7.17 -9.46
N VAL A 63 1.52 8.30 -10.15
CA VAL A 63 1.14 8.32 -11.57
C VAL A 63 2.26 7.75 -12.46
N GLY A 64 3.52 7.90 -12.05
CA GLY A 64 4.67 7.37 -12.78
C GLY A 64 4.93 5.87 -12.58
N THR A 65 4.20 5.19 -11.70
CA THR A 65 4.32 3.75 -11.42
C THR A 65 3.18 2.98 -12.08
#